data_AF-A0AAV1KBC8-F1
#
_entry.id   AF-A0AAV1KBC8-F1
#
_cell.length_a   1.000
_cell.length_b   1.000
_cell.length_c   1.000
_cell.angle_alpha   90.00
_cell.angle_beta   90.00
_cell.angle_gamma   90.00
#
_symmetry.space_group_name_H-M   'P 1'
#
loop_
_entity.id
_entity.type
_entity.pdbx_description
1 polymer ?
#
loop_
_entity_poly.entity_id
_entity_poly.type
_entity_poly.pdbx_seq_one_letter_code
_entity_poly.pdbx_strand_id
1 'polypeptide(L)'
;MSVEQMLLVHRVLTQAITKTAFGAQPGMGTKFLGLIHKQRWILVTCLNKASQDWIVGEIGKLKPWPEAELSIIPESEMPKPQLGIAFVPLSEADSSEKAAVLMRAQNKGLRIELWKILNRRDEKNGFLVTFSLDNPSVEALWTASGRVVLGF
;
A
#
# COMPACT_ATOMS: atom_id res chain seq x y z
N MET A 1 12.06 2.65 4.49
CA MET A 1 12.36 3.99 5.02
C MET A 1 12.21 3.91 6.53
N SER A 2 13.23 4.33 7.27
CA SER A 2 13.22 4.33 8.74
C SER A 2 12.39 5.49 9.29
N VAL A 3 12.08 5.46 10.60
CA VAL A 3 11.42 6.57 11.30
C VAL A 3 12.25 7.86 11.24
N GLU A 4 13.57 7.76 11.32
CA GLU A 4 14.47 8.92 11.21
C GLU A 4 14.42 9.56 9.82
N GLN A 5 14.48 8.75 8.76
CA GLN A 5 14.37 9.23 7.38
C GLN A 5 13.02 9.92 7.14
N MET A 6 11.93 9.39 7.72
CA MET A 6 10.61 10.01 7.69
C MET A 6 10.60 11.40 8.32
N LEU A 7 11.23 11.57 9.47
CA LEU A 7 11.32 12.87 10.14
C LEU A 7 12.10 13.89 9.30
N LEU A 8 13.14 13.44 8.59
CA LEU A 8 13.88 14.30 7.65
C LEU A 8 13.01 14.73 6.46
N VAL A 9 12.24 13.81 5.87
CA VAL A 9 11.31 14.14 4.78
C VAL A 9 10.24 15.12 5.26
N HIS A 10 9.65 14.88 6.43
CA HIS A 10 8.67 15.80 7.00
C HIS A 10 9.27 17.19 7.26
N ARG A 11 10.50 17.25 7.80
CA ARG A 11 11.20 18.51 8.05
C ARG A 11 11.42 19.31 6.76
N VAL A 12 11.94 18.68 5.71
CA VAL A 12 12.23 19.40 4.44
C VAL A 12 10.95 19.85 3.74
N LEU A 13 9.86 19.06 3.81
CA LEU A 13 8.55 19.47 3.29
C LEU A 13 8.02 20.69 4.05
N THR A 14 8.05 20.68 5.38
CA THR A 14 7.61 21.81 6.20
C THR A 14 8.45 23.06 5.92
N GLN A 15 9.76 22.92 5.75
CA GLN A 15 10.64 24.02 5.35
C GLN A 15 10.32 24.59 3.95
N ALA A 16 9.98 23.73 2.99
CA ALA A 16 9.57 24.17 1.66
C ALA A 16 8.24 24.94 1.71
N ILE A 17 7.29 24.48 2.52
CA ILE A 17 6.01 25.17 2.76
C ILE A 17 6.25 26.54 3.40
N THR A 18 7.07 26.63 4.45
CA THR A 18 7.33 27.91 5.11
C THR A 18 8.09 28.89 4.23
N LYS A 19 9.04 28.41 3.42
CA LYS A 19 9.78 29.23 2.45
C LYS A 19 8.84 29.84 1.40
N THR A 20 7.88 29.08 0.91
CA THR A 20 6.91 29.56 -0.09
C THR A 20 5.78 30.40 0.52
N ALA A 21 5.50 30.23 1.81
CA ALA A 21 4.60 31.11 2.55
C ALA A 21 5.22 32.48 2.86
N PHE A 22 6.56 32.61 2.81
CA PHE A 22 7.26 33.87 3.04
C PHE A 22 6.94 34.87 1.91
N GLY A 23 6.09 35.85 2.19
CA GLY A 23 5.60 36.85 1.22
C GLY A 23 4.22 36.54 0.62
N ALA A 24 3.60 35.40 0.94
CA ALA A 24 2.23 35.10 0.56
C ALA A 24 1.22 35.80 1.50
N GLN A 25 0.04 36.14 0.98
CA GLN A 25 -1.06 36.63 1.82
C GLN A 25 -1.51 35.52 2.81
N PRO A 26 -1.97 35.89 4.02
CA PRO A 26 -2.52 34.92 4.97
C PRO A 26 -3.58 34.03 4.33
N GLY A 27 -3.45 32.71 4.49
CA GLY A 27 -4.42 31.73 3.97
C GLY A 27 -4.25 31.34 2.49
N MET A 28 -3.28 31.94 1.77
CA MET A 28 -2.95 31.61 0.37
C MET A 28 -1.84 30.55 0.22
N GLY A 29 -1.29 30.06 1.32
CA GLY A 29 -0.31 28.97 1.31
C GLY A 29 -0.90 27.63 0.85
N THR A 30 -0.02 26.69 0.54
CA THR A 30 -0.37 25.30 0.22
C THR A 30 -1.08 24.62 1.38
N LYS A 31 -2.10 23.81 1.09
CA LYS A 31 -3.02 23.23 2.07
C LYS A 31 -3.00 21.71 1.96
N PHE A 32 -2.66 21.05 3.06
CA PHE A 32 -2.61 19.59 3.17
C PHE A 32 -3.56 19.14 4.27
N LEU A 33 -4.26 18.02 4.03
CA LEU A 33 -5.15 17.38 4.99
C LEU A 33 -4.41 16.41 5.90
N GLY A 34 -3.31 15.82 5.41
CA GLY A 34 -2.56 14.86 6.20
C GLY A 34 -1.37 14.26 5.46
N LEU A 35 -0.55 13.57 6.24
CA LEU A 35 0.60 12.81 5.78
C LEU A 35 0.60 11.47 6.49
N ILE A 36 0.50 10.37 5.74
CA ILE A 36 0.45 9.01 6.28
C ILE A 36 1.73 8.27 5.90
N HIS A 37 2.41 7.74 6.90
CA HIS A 37 3.57 6.87 6.70
C HIS A 37 3.12 5.46 6.29
N LYS A 38 3.73 4.95 5.23
CA LYS A 38 3.61 3.55 4.80
C LYS A 38 4.99 2.94 4.65
N GLN A 39 5.07 1.61 4.68
CA GLN A 39 6.35 0.94 4.44
C GLN A 39 6.89 1.34 3.06
N ARG A 40 8.00 2.09 3.07
CA ARG A 40 8.77 2.57 1.90
C ARG A 40 8.19 3.77 1.15
N TRP A 41 7.05 4.33 1.55
CA TRP A 41 6.48 5.50 0.87
C TRP A 41 5.61 6.34 1.81
N ILE A 42 5.24 7.54 1.36
CA ILE A 42 4.43 8.49 2.10
C ILE A 42 3.21 8.82 1.26
N LEU A 43 2.02 8.75 1.88
CA LEU A 43 0.82 9.32 1.30
C LEU A 43 0.70 10.77 1.77
N VAL A 44 0.62 11.72 0.84
CA VAL A 44 0.32 13.11 1.14
C VAL A 44 -1.06 13.45 0.60
N THR A 45 -1.97 13.83 1.49
CA THR A 45 -3.33 14.23 1.10
C THR A 45 -3.38 15.74 0.93
N CYS A 46 -3.57 16.21 -0.31
CA CYS A 46 -3.71 17.62 -0.62
C CYS A 46 -5.18 18.06 -0.43
N LEU A 47 -5.42 19.26 0.11
CA LEU A 47 -6.77 19.80 0.25
C LEU A 47 -7.36 20.20 -1.11
N ASN A 48 -6.52 20.61 -2.06
CA ASN A 48 -6.93 21.12 -3.36
C ASN A 48 -5.87 20.89 -4.45
N LYS A 49 -6.28 21.11 -5.70
CA LYS A 49 -5.42 20.95 -6.88
C LYS A 49 -4.18 21.84 -6.87
N ALA A 50 -4.28 23.08 -6.38
CA ALA A 50 -3.14 23.98 -6.28
C ALA A 50 -2.02 23.42 -5.37
N SER A 51 -2.39 22.77 -4.27
CA SER A 51 -1.42 22.14 -3.36
C SER A 51 -0.79 20.88 -3.96
N GLN A 52 -1.58 20.13 -4.76
CA GLN A 52 -1.09 19.00 -5.54
C GLN A 52 -0.07 19.46 -6.60
N ASP A 53 -0.38 20.50 -7.35
CA ASP A 53 0.51 21.03 -8.39
C ASP A 53 1.80 21.59 -7.80
N TRP A 54 1.69 22.25 -6.65
CA TRP A 54 2.86 22.71 -5.90
C TRP A 54 3.77 21.55 -5.49
N ILE A 55 3.24 20.49 -4.84
CA ILE A 55 4.10 19.41 -4.34
C ILE A 55 4.75 18.63 -5.50
N VAL A 56 4.03 18.43 -6.62
CA VAL A 56 4.60 17.83 -7.83
C VAL A 56 5.75 18.65 -8.37
N GLY A 57 5.62 19.98 -8.40
CA GLY A 57 6.67 20.88 -8.86
C GLY A 57 7.86 21.02 -7.89
N GLU A 58 7.67 20.70 -6.61
CA GLU A 58 8.68 20.95 -5.56
C GLU A 58 9.42 19.69 -5.12
N ILE A 59 8.77 18.52 -5.12
CA ILE A 59 9.29 17.29 -4.50
C ILE A 59 10.68 16.88 -5.02
N GLY A 60 10.92 17.00 -6.32
CA GLY A 60 12.20 16.62 -6.95
C GLY A 60 13.37 17.54 -6.58
N LYS A 61 13.10 18.73 -6.02
CA LYS A 61 14.12 19.70 -5.58
C LYS A 61 14.53 19.47 -4.12
N LEU A 62 13.72 18.72 -3.36
CA LEU A 62 13.94 18.51 -1.94
C LEU A 62 14.99 17.42 -1.70
N LYS A 63 15.98 17.74 -0.87
CA LYS A 63 17.04 16.80 -0.46
C LYS A 63 17.02 16.66 1.06
N PRO A 64 16.24 15.71 1.62
CA PRO A 64 16.22 15.52 3.07
C PRO A 64 17.56 15.05 3.66
N TRP A 65 18.41 14.40 2.86
CA TRP A 65 19.82 14.10 3.11
C TRP A 65 20.58 14.05 1.76
N PRO A 66 21.93 14.04 1.72
CA PRO A 66 22.70 14.24 0.47
C PRO A 66 22.36 13.26 -0.66
N GLU A 67 22.17 11.97 -0.33
CA GLU A 67 21.87 10.90 -1.29
C GLU A 67 20.36 10.67 -1.49
N ALA A 68 19.50 11.45 -0.84
CA ALA A 68 18.06 11.27 -0.95
C ALA A 68 17.56 11.65 -2.34
N GLU A 69 16.70 10.84 -2.93
CA GLU A 69 15.93 11.20 -4.12
C GLU A 69 14.46 10.97 -3.83
N LEU A 70 13.66 12.03 -3.96
CA LEU A 70 12.23 11.97 -3.77
C LEU A 70 11.52 12.04 -5.12
N SER A 71 10.58 11.14 -5.31
CA SER A 71 9.67 11.12 -6.44
C SER A 71 8.23 11.07 -5.94
N ILE A 72 7.31 11.58 -6.74
CA ILE A 72 5.87 11.47 -6.49
C ILE A 72 5.25 10.60 -7.56
N ILE A 73 4.29 9.78 -7.15
CA ILE A 73 3.37 9.10 -8.06
C ILE A 73 1.95 9.53 -7.66
N PRO A 74 1.07 9.85 -8.62
CA PRO A 74 -0.33 10.07 -8.30
C PRO A 74 -0.97 8.75 -7.84
N GLU A 75 -2.01 8.86 -7.02
CA GLU A 75 -2.73 7.68 -6.52
C GLU A 75 -3.27 6.81 -7.66
N SER A 76 -3.66 7.42 -8.79
CA SER A 76 -4.11 6.70 -9.98
C SER A 76 -3.05 5.77 -10.59
N GLU A 77 -1.77 6.05 -10.36
CA GLU A 77 -0.63 5.25 -10.82
C GLU A 77 -0.07 4.34 -9.72
N MET A 78 -0.60 4.43 -8.49
CA MET A 78 -0.24 3.47 -7.47
C MET A 78 -0.67 2.07 -7.92
N PRO A 79 0.21 1.06 -7.84
CA PRO A 79 -0.17 -0.31 -8.12
C PRO A 79 -1.35 -0.70 -7.21
N LYS A 80 -2.51 -0.93 -7.81
CA LYS A 80 -3.66 -1.44 -7.06
C LYS A 80 -3.37 -2.90 -6.74
N PRO A 81 -3.19 -3.27 -5.47
CA PRO A 81 -2.98 -4.67 -5.14
C PRO A 81 -4.23 -5.44 -5.55
N GLN A 82 -4.04 -6.50 -6.33
CA GLN A 82 -5.11 -7.45 -6.60
C GLN A 82 -5.34 -8.23 -5.31
N LEU A 83 -6.57 -8.26 -4.82
CA LEU A 83 -6.90 -8.88 -3.53
C LEU A 83 -7.79 -10.08 -3.74
N GLY A 84 -7.49 -11.16 -3.00
CA GLY A 84 -8.35 -12.33 -2.89
C GLY A 84 -8.82 -12.48 -1.46
N ILE A 85 -10.11 -12.76 -1.26
CA ILE A 85 -10.66 -13.11 0.05
C ILE A 85 -11.09 -14.57 -0.01
N ALA A 86 -10.51 -15.40 0.86
CA ALA A 86 -10.86 -16.81 0.96
C ALA A 86 -11.44 -17.09 2.35
N PHE A 87 -12.53 -17.87 2.38
CA PHE A 87 -12.99 -18.51 3.60
C PHE A 87 -12.24 -19.82 3.78
N VAL A 88 -11.66 -20.00 4.97
CA VAL A 88 -10.91 -21.19 5.36
C VAL A 88 -11.68 -21.87 6.49
N PRO A 89 -12.24 -23.07 6.27
CA PRO A 89 -12.87 -23.83 7.33
C PRO A 89 -11.85 -24.27 8.38
N LEU A 90 -12.23 -24.17 9.65
CA LEU A 90 -11.40 -24.59 10.79
C LEU A 90 -11.06 -26.10 10.74
N SER A 91 -11.86 -26.91 10.04
CA SER A 91 -11.60 -28.33 9.80
C SER A 91 -10.38 -28.58 8.92
N GLU A 92 -10.11 -27.69 7.97
CA GLU A 92 -9.03 -27.85 6.99
C GLU A 92 -7.73 -27.23 7.48
N ALA A 93 -7.81 -26.02 8.03
CA ALA A 93 -6.66 -25.31 8.58
C ALA A 93 -7.06 -24.46 9.77
N ASP A 94 -6.20 -24.44 10.78
CA ASP A 94 -6.30 -23.64 12.01
C ASP A 94 -5.59 -22.28 11.90
N SER A 95 -4.76 -22.12 10.87
CA SER A 95 -3.87 -20.97 10.68
C SER A 95 -3.84 -20.54 9.21
N SER A 96 -3.55 -19.25 8.97
CA SER A 96 -3.46 -18.71 7.61
C SER A 96 -2.26 -19.27 6.85
N GLU A 97 -1.19 -19.61 7.57
CA GLU A 97 0.02 -20.23 7.05
C GLU A 97 -0.26 -21.65 6.56
N LYS A 98 -0.95 -22.47 7.35
CA LYS A 98 -1.35 -23.82 6.94
C LYS A 98 -2.30 -23.77 5.74
N ALA A 99 -3.26 -22.83 5.75
CA ALA A 99 -4.15 -22.61 4.60
C ALA A 99 -3.37 -22.25 3.33
N ALA A 100 -2.37 -21.35 3.42
CA ALA A 100 -1.53 -20.98 2.30
C ALA A 100 -0.72 -22.18 1.75
N VAL A 101 -0.18 -23.03 2.63
CA VAL A 101 0.52 -24.27 2.22
C VAL A 101 -0.42 -25.22 1.48
N LEU A 102 -1.65 -25.42 1.98
CA LEU A 102 -2.66 -26.26 1.30
C LEU A 102 -3.01 -25.69 -0.08
N MET A 103 -3.29 -24.39 -0.16
CA MET A 103 -3.59 -23.72 -1.45
C MET A 103 -2.44 -23.91 -2.44
N ARG A 104 -1.19 -23.78 -1.99
CA ARG A 104 -0.01 -23.97 -2.84
C ARG A 104 0.08 -25.40 -3.36
N ALA A 105 -0.17 -26.39 -2.51
CA ALA A 105 -0.05 -27.80 -2.89
C ALA A 105 -1.15 -28.25 -3.86
N GLN A 106 -2.35 -27.66 -3.76
CA GLN A 106 -3.56 -28.17 -4.43
C GLN A 106 -3.98 -27.36 -5.67
N ASN A 107 -3.45 -26.15 -5.87
CA ASN A 107 -3.89 -25.27 -6.95
C ASN A 107 -2.73 -24.93 -7.90
N LYS A 108 -2.78 -25.47 -9.12
CA LYS A 108 -1.81 -25.18 -10.16
C LYS A 108 -1.94 -23.72 -10.62
N GLY A 109 -0.80 -23.03 -10.73
CA GLY A 109 -0.74 -21.66 -11.25
C GLY A 109 -0.79 -20.56 -10.19
N LEU A 110 -1.09 -20.91 -8.93
CA LEU A 110 -1.01 -19.95 -7.82
C LEU A 110 0.43 -19.86 -7.30
N ARG A 111 0.96 -18.63 -7.24
CA ARG A 111 2.30 -18.32 -6.71
C ARG A 111 2.22 -17.84 -5.27
N ILE A 112 1.73 -18.72 -4.39
CA ILE A 112 1.40 -18.39 -3.00
C ILE A 112 2.59 -17.79 -2.23
N GLU A 113 3.83 -18.14 -2.57
CA GLU A 113 5.04 -17.56 -1.98
C GLU A 113 5.22 -16.05 -2.23
N LEU A 114 4.54 -15.50 -3.23
CA LEU A 114 4.53 -14.06 -3.52
C LEU A 114 3.39 -13.33 -2.83
N TRP A 115 2.44 -14.08 -2.24
CA TRP A 115 1.27 -13.50 -1.60
C TRP A 115 1.61 -13.02 -0.19
N LYS A 116 0.92 -11.98 0.25
CA LYS A 116 0.97 -11.49 1.63
C LYS A 116 -0.41 -11.64 2.25
N ILE A 117 -0.46 -12.14 3.47
CA ILE A 117 -1.65 -12.09 4.31
C ILE A 117 -1.80 -10.64 4.79
N LEU A 118 -2.85 -9.97 4.34
CA LEU A 118 -3.11 -8.56 4.66
C LEU A 118 -4.05 -8.41 5.86
N ASN A 119 -4.97 -9.35 6.02
CA ASN A 119 -5.95 -9.34 7.10
C ASN A 119 -6.46 -10.77 7.37
N ARG A 120 -6.81 -11.04 8.62
CA ARG A 120 -7.49 -12.26 9.07
C ARG A 120 -8.64 -11.88 9.99
N ARG A 121 -9.80 -12.50 9.77
CA ARG A 121 -10.98 -12.33 10.61
C ARG A 121 -11.53 -13.70 10.99
N ASP A 122 -11.60 -13.96 12.29
CA ASP A 122 -12.24 -15.17 12.81
C ASP A 122 -13.75 -15.14 12.58
N GLU A 123 -14.29 -16.29 12.18
CA GLU A 123 -15.71 -16.54 11.94
C GLU A 123 -16.13 -17.80 12.72
N LYS A 124 -17.43 -18.04 12.88
CA LYS A 124 -17.94 -19.13 13.74
C LYS A 124 -17.34 -20.52 13.45
N ASN A 125 -17.09 -20.84 12.17
CA ASN A 125 -16.64 -22.16 11.71
C ASN A 125 -15.34 -22.11 10.87
N GLY A 126 -14.60 -21.00 10.95
CA GLY A 126 -13.41 -20.82 10.15
C GLY A 126 -12.86 -19.42 10.30
N PHE A 127 -12.18 -18.94 9.28
CA PHE A 127 -11.73 -17.57 9.22
C PHE A 127 -11.68 -17.08 7.78
N LEU A 128 -11.89 -15.79 7.59
CA LEU A 128 -11.65 -15.11 6.33
C LEU A 128 -10.21 -14.59 6.31
N VAL A 129 -9.48 -14.89 5.24
CA VAL A 129 -8.14 -14.32 5.00
C VAL A 129 -8.18 -13.48 3.74
N THR A 130 -7.60 -12.28 3.84
CA THR A 130 -7.34 -11.43 2.67
C THR A 130 -5.89 -11.58 2.26
N PHE A 131 -5.67 -11.99 1.02
CA PHE A 131 -4.35 -12.13 0.41
C PHE A 131 -4.11 -11.03 -0.63
N SER A 132 -2.88 -10.55 -0.74
CA SER A 132 -2.42 -9.90 -1.97
C SER A 132 -2.11 -10.96 -3.01
N LEU A 133 -2.54 -10.74 -4.25
CA LEU A 133 -2.34 -11.64 -5.37
C LEU A 133 -1.38 -11.02 -6.39
N ASP A 134 -0.51 -11.85 -6.98
CA ASP A 134 0.24 -11.51 -8.18
C ASP A 134 -0.60 -11.75 -9.44
N ASN A 135 -0.34 -11.00 -10.53
CA ASN A 135 -1.14 -11.09 -11.76
C ASN A 135 -1.30 -12.53 -12.30
N PRO A 136 -0.24 -13.36 -12.41
CA PRO A 136 -0.39 -14.76 -12.82
C PRO A 136 -1.38 -15.56 -11.97
N SER A 137 -1.37 -15.36 -10.66
CA SER A 137 -2.33 -16.01 -9.77
C SER A 137 -3.76 -15.55 -10.00
N VAL A 138 -3.97 -14.26 -10.30
CA VAL A 138 -5.31 -13.75 -10.62
C VAL A 138 -5.83 -14.37 -11.92
N GLU A 139 -4.97 -14.49 -12.94
CA GLU A 139 -5.30 -15.17 -14.21
C GLU A 139 -5.67 -16.65 -14.00
N ALA A 140 -4.90 -17.36 -13.16
CA ALA A 140 -5.20 -18.74 -12.80
C ALA A 140 -6.56 -18.86 -12.08
N LEU A 141 -6.85 -17.95 -11.14
CA LEU A 141 -8.13 -17.92 -10.44
C LEU A 141 -9.29 -17.57 -11.38
N TRP A 142 -9.13 -16.62 -12.30
CA TRP A 142 -10.17 -16.32 -13.30
C TRP A 142 -10.48 -17.53 -14.18
N THR A 143 -9.44 -18.25 -14.62
CA THR A 143 -9.59 -19.50 -15.39
C THR A 143 -10.35 -20.55 -14.58
N ALA A 144 -10.11 -20.62 -13.28
CA ALA A 144 -10.81 -21.50 -12.34
C ALA A 144 -12.15 -20.93 -11.83
N SER A 145 -12.67 -19.84 -12.41
CA SER A 145 -13.90 -19.18 -11.96
C SER A 145 -13.90 -18.77 -10.47
N GLY A 146 -12.74 -18.36 -9.98
CA GLY A 146 -12.50 -17.92 -8.60
C GLY A 146 -12.47 -19.06 -7.57
N ARG A 147 -12.49 -20.33 -8.01
CA ARG A 147 -12.45 -21.47 -7.09
C ARG A 147 -11.02 -21.81 -6.70
N VAL A 148 -10.83 -22.06 -5.41
CA VAL A 148 -9.60 -22.59 -4.84
C VAL A 148 -9.94 -23.90 -4.12
N VAL A 149 -9.09 -24.91 -4.29
CA VAL A 149 -9.12 -26.14 -3.52
C VAL A 149 -8.34 -25.92 -2.23
N LEU A 150 -8.90 -26.33 -1.10
CA LEU A 150 -8.27 -26.23 0.19
C LEU A 150 -8.72 -27.41 1.06
N GLY A 151 -7.78 -28.29 1.40
CA GLY A 151 -8.06 -29.44 2.25
C GLY A 151 -8.71 -30.59 1.48
N PHE A 152 -9.64 -31.30 2.13
CA PHE A 152 -10.30 -32.51 1.61
C PHE A 152 -11.74 -32.28 1.17
#